data_AF-A0A269PJ37-F1
#
_entry.id   AF-A0A269PJ37-F1
#
_cell.length_a   1.000
_cell.length_b   1.000
_cell.length_c   1.000
_cell.angle_alpha   90.00
_cell.angle_beta   90.00
_cell.angle_gamma   90.00
#
_symmetry.space_group_name_H-M   'P 1'
#
loop_
_entity.id
_entity.type
_entity.pdbx_description
1 polymer ?
#
loop_
_entity_poly.entity_id
_entity_poly.type
_entity_poly.pdbx_seq_one_letter_code
_entity_poly.pdbx_strand_id
1 'polypeptide(L)'
;MSLVAKRLAKAAALRAEQKQQTEQQAVQAKVMGVDMAKGADHSTSFTVTSAERPPNMMQFDLLKVAMEADLGQLKKFSDIERKAEYKSDALTKNDYLAYLNTYRKSGANHPNIVLAWVFIWLIDLKRWSQALEWLPLLIAQQQPLPKRFKRKH
;
A
#
# COMPACT_ATOMS: atom_id res chain seq x y z
N MET A 1 24.88 -26.87 -43.60
CA MET A 1 24.09 -26.46 -42.41
C MET A 1 25.03 -25.79 -41.40
N SER A 2 24.94 -24.46 -41.28
CA SER A 2 25.90 -23.61 -40.56
C SER A 2 25.94 -23.88 -39.05
N LEU A 3 27.16 -23.91 -38.48
CA LEU A 3 27.45 -24.08 -37.04
C LEU A 3 26.82 -22.97 -36.18
N VAL A 4 26.53 -21.82 -36.77
CA VAL A 4 25.92 -20.66 -36.09
C VAL A 4 24.45 -20.95 -35.74
N ALA A 5 23.70 -21.62 -36.62
CA ALA A 5 22.30 -21.96 -36.39
C ALA A 5 22.14 -22.97 -35.23
N LYS A 6 23.06 -23.96 -35.13
CA LYS A 6 23.06 -24.94 -34.04
C LYS A 6 23.37 -24.31 -32.67
N ARG A 7 24.21 -23.26 -32.62
CA ARG A 7 24.55 -22.56 -31.37
C ARG A 7 23.41 -21.67 -30.87
N LEU A 8 22.68 -21.03 -31.78
CA LEU A 8 21.48 -20.23 -31.44
C LEU A 8 20.33 -21.09 -30.90
N ALA A 9 20.09 -22.27 -31.48
CA ALA A 9 19.09 -23.22 -30.96
C ALA A 9 19.45 -23.74 -29.56
N LYS A 10 20.72 -24.03 -29.29
CA LYS A 10 21.19 -24.49 -27.98
C LYS A 10 21.09 -23.39 -26.91
N ALA A 11 21.36 -22.13 -27.26
CA ALA A 11 21.21 -21.00 -26.34
C ALA A 11 19.74 -20.68 -26.02
N ALA A 12 18.82 -20.89 -26.97
CA ALA A 12 17.38 -20.73 -26.75
C ALA A 12 16.81 -21.81 -25.83
N ALA A 13 17.26 -23.07 -25.97
CA ALA A 13 16.84 -24.17 -25.11
C ALA A 13 17.28 -23.97 -23.65
N LEU A 14 18.54 -23.54 -23.42
CA LEU A 14 19.05 -23.24 -22.07
C LEU A 14 18.28 -22.10 -21.38
N ARG A 15 17.84 -21.08 -22.13
CA ARG A 15 17.01 -19.98 -21.58
C ARG A 15 15.58 -20.43 -21.26
N ALA A 16 15.02 -21.36 -22.02
CA ALA A 16 13.70 -21.92 -21.75
C ALA A 16 13.70 -22.82 -20.50
N GLU A 17 14.75 -23.63 -20.31
CA GLU A 17 14.94 -24.46 -19.12
C GLU A 17 15.16 -23.62 -17.85
N GLN A 18 15.94 -22.53 -17.94
CA GLN A 18 16.13 -21.59 -16.82
C GLN A 18 14.82 -20.90 -16.41
N LYS A 19 13.97 -20.55 -17.39
CA LYS A 19 12.67 -19.93 -17.11
C LYS A 19 11.71 -20.90 -16.40
N GLN A 20 11.71 -22.17 -16.81
CA GLN A 20 10.91 -23.21 -16.16
C GLN A 20 11.41 -23.57 -14.75
N GLN A 21 12.73 -23.57 -14.52
CA GLN A 21 13.29 -23.79 -13.17
C GLN A 21 13.02 -22.61 -12.23
N THR A 22 13.03 -21.37 -12.71
CA THR A 22 12.72 -20.18 -11.90
C THR A 22 11.23 -20.12 -11.54
N GLU A 23 10.35 -20.51 -12.47
CA GLU A 23 8.90 -20.61 -12.23
C GLU A 23 8.55 -21.77 -11.29
N GLN A 24 9.25 -22.91 -11.34
CA GLN A 24 9.03 -24.03 -10.40
C GLN A 24 9.61 -23.77 -9.00
N GLN A 25 10.73 -23.04 -8.88
CA GLN A 25 11.28 -22.66 -7.58
C GLN A 25 10.47 -21.56 -6.88
N ALA A 26 9.81 -20.66 -7.63
CA ALA A 26 8.93 -19.65 -7.05
C ALA A 26 7.66 -20.25 -6.40
N VAL A 27 7.23 -21.44 -6.83
CA VAL A 27 6.06 -22.14 -6.25
C VAL A 27 6.42 -22.93 -4.99
N GLN A 28 7.71 -23.12 -4.67
CA GLN A 28 8.15 -24.01 -3.58
C GLN A 28 9.09 -23.36 -2.56
N ALA A 29 9.12 -22.03 -2.45
CA ALA A 29 9.72 -21.34 -1.30
C ALA A 29 8.76 -21.39 -0.09
N LYS A 30 8.51 -22.60 0.42
CA LYS A 30 7.83 -22.82 1.69
C LYS A 30 8.82 -22.54 2.80
N VAL A 31 8.72 -21.35 3.41
CA VAL A 31 9.50 -20.98 4.60
C VAL A 31 9.13 -21.94 5.73
N MET A 32 10.01 -22.90 6.04
CA MET A 32 9.94 -23.71 7.26
C MET A 32 10.41 -22.85 8.44
N GLY A 33 9.49 -22.15 9.08
CA GLY A 33 9.70 -21.62 10.43
C GLY A 33 9.48 -22.75 11.44
N VAL A 34 10.50 -23.08 12.22
CA VAL A 34 10.38 -24.00 13.36
C VAL A 34 9.97 -23.16 14.57
N ASP A 35 8.72 -23.28 15.02
CA ASP A 35 8.28 -22.71 16.29
C ASP A 35 8.46 -23.74 17.42
N MET A 36 9.46 -23.51 18.28
CA MET A 36 9.75 -24.32 19.46
C MET A 36 8.93 -23.78 20.65
N ALA A 37 7.61 -23.94 20.61
CA ALA A 37 6.76 -23.61 21.75
C ALA A 37 5.53 -24.54 21.84
N LYS A 38 5.76 -25.68 22.51
CA LYS A 38 4.80 -26.34 23.42
C LYS A 38 3.48 -26.85 22.83
N GLY A 39 3.52 -28.11 22.38
CA GLY A 39 2.53 -29.15 22.68
C GLY A 39 1.07 -28.92 22.28
N ALA A 40 0.73 -29.34 21.06
CA ALA A 40 -0.50 -30.04 20.63
C ALA A 40 -0.59 -29.92 19.11
N ASP A 41 -0.69 -31.04 18.41
CA ASP A 41 -0.67 -31.13 16.95
C ASP A 41 -1.94 -30.55 16.33
N HIS A 42 -1.97 -29.23 16.19
CA HIS A 42 -2.87 -28.55 15.28
C HIS A 42 -2.02 -27.74 14.30
N SER A 43 -1.60 -28.41 13.22
CA SER A 43 -1.15 -27.73 12.01
C SER A 43 -2.35 -26.98 11.41
N THR A 44 -2.65 -25.79 11.94
CA THR A 44 -3.52 -24.83 11.25
C THR A 44 -2.69 -24.18 10.15
N SER A 45 -2.74 -24.77 8.96
CA SER A 45 -2.31 -24.10 7.75
C SER A 45 -3.28 -22.96 7.47
N PHE A 46 -2.92 -21.73 7.86
CA PHE A 46 -3.63 -20.55 7.36
C PHE A 46 -3.12 -20.28 5.94
N THR A 47 -3.89 -20.67 4.94
CA THR A 47 -3.68 -20.17 3.58
C THR A 47 -4.13 -18.72 3.57
N VAL A 48 -3.20 -17.77 3.59
CA VAL A 48 -3.50 -16.41 3.13
C VAL A 48 -3.68 -16.50 1.63
N THR A 49 -4.88 -16.87 1.20
CA THR A 49 -5.30 -16.77 -0.19
C THR A 49 -5.37 -15.28 -0.51
N SER A 50 -4.24 -14.73 -0.98
CA SER A 50 -4.14 -13.34 -1.46
C SER A 50 -5.09 -13.06 -2.65
N ALA A 51 -5.72 -14.10 -3.20
CA ALA A 51 -6.50 -14.05 -4.43
C ALA A 51 -7.93 -13.48 -4.30
N GLU A 52 -8.47 -13.27 -3.08
CA GLU A 52 -9.85 -12.78 -2.90
C GLU A 52 -9.95 -11.32 -2.42
N ARG A 53 -8.82 -10.66 -2.14
CA ARG A 53 -8.84 -9.27 -1.68
C ARG A 53 -9.08 -8.35 -2.89
N PRO A 54 -10.12 -7.48 -2.88
CA PRO A 54 -10.36 -6.58 -3.99
C PRO A 54 -9.12 -5.67 -4.17
N PRO A 55 -8.74 -5.35 -5.43
CA PRO A 55 -7.46 -4.71 -5.73
C PRO A 55 -7.27 -3.35 -5.02
N ASN A 56 -8.38 -2.65 -4.72
CA ASN A 56 -8.38 -1.42 -3.94
C ASN A 56 -7.88 -1.61 -2.49
N MET A 57 -8.08 -2.78 -1.89
CA MET A 57 -7.74 -3.05 -0.50
C MET A 57 -6.24 -3.37 -0.34
N MET A 58 -5.59 -3.97 -1.35
CA MET A 58 -4.12 -4.06 -1.39
C MET A 58 -3.47 -2.68 -1.55
N GLN A 59 -4.02 -1.83 -2.42
CA GLN A 59 -3.52 -0.46 -2.59
C GLN A 59 -3.71 0.37 -1.31
N PHE A 60 -4.84 0.19 -0.62
CA PHE A 60 -5.11 0.81 0.67
C PHE A 60 -4.05 0.46 1.72
N ASP A 61 -3.70 -0.81 1.87
CA ASP A 61 -2.71 -1.25 2.86
C ASP A 61 -1.33 -0.61 2.60
N LEU A 62 -0.91 -0.53 1.35
CA LEU A 62 0.33 0.14 0.96
C LEU A 62 0.30 1.64 1.30
N LEU A 63 -0.78 2.33 0.94
CA LEU A 63 -0.92 3.77 1.19
C LEU A 63 -1.08 4.10 2.67
N LYS A 64 -1.64 3.19 3.46
CA LYS A 64 -1.68 3.31 4.91
C LYS A 64 -0.26 3.32 5.49
N VAL A 65 0.61 2.42 5.05
CA VAL A 65 2.02 2.38 5.47
C VAL A 65 2.75 3.65 5.02
N ALA A 66 2.54 4.09 3.77
CA ALA A 66 3.12 5.34 3.26
C ALA A 66 2.68 6.55 4.11
N MET A 67 1.40 6.63 4.47
CA MET A 67 0.85 7.68 5.33
C MET A 67 1.49 7.67 6.72
N GLU A 68 1.70 6.50 7.32
CA GLU A 68 2.39 6.38 8.60
C GLU A 68 3.86 6.87 8.53
N ALA A 69 4.55 6.56 7.43
CA ALA A 69 5.91 7.05 7.16
C ALA A 69 5.95 8.57 6.99
N ASP A 70 5.02 9.14 6.21
CA ASP A 70 4.89 10.59 6.01
C ASP A 70 4.62 11.32 7.33
N LEU A 71 3.72 10.78 8.16
CA LEU A 71 3.45 11.31 9.49
C LEU A 71 4.67 11.21 10.41
N GLY A 72 5.51 10.19 10.23
CA GLY A 72 6.80 10.06 10.90
C GLY A 72 7.79 11.14 10.46
N GLN A 73 7.86 11.41 9.16
CA GLN A 73 8.72 12.44 8.58
C GLN A 73 8.27 13.85 8.98
N LEU A 74 6.96 14.12 9.01
CA LEU A 74 6.38 15.39 9.45
C LEU A 74 6.77 15.78 10.88
N LYS A 75 6.99 14.80 11.76
CA LYS A 75 7.45 15.04 13.14
C LYS A 75 8.88 15.56 13.21
N LYS A 76 9.71 15.35 12.18
CA LYS A 76 11.11 15.80 12.14
C LYS A 76 11.24 17.28 11.81
N PHE A 77 10.22 17.87 11.21
CA PHE A 77 10.21 19.31 10.93
C PHE A 77 9.73 20.07 12.17
N SER A 78 10.44 21.14 12.53
CA SER A 78 10.00 22.10 13.55
C SER A 78 9.10 23.18 12.90
N ASP A 79 9.55 23.71 11.78
CA ASP A 79 8.92 24.79 11.01
C ASP A 79 7.59 24.38 10.34
N ILE A 80 6.64 25.31 10.34
CA ILE A 80 5.30 25.15 9.78
C ILE A 80 5.36 25.24 8.25
N GLU A 81 6.19 26.12 7.68
CA GLU A 81 6.28 26.29 6.23
C GLU A 81 6.84 25.02 5.58
N ARG A 82 7.94 24.49 6.11
CA ARG A 82 8.49 23.19 5.68
C ARG A 82 7.50 22.02 5.82
N LYS A 83 6.63 22.04 6.85
CA LYS A 83 5.58 21.02 6.98
C LYS A 83 4.52 21.15 5.88
N ALA A 84 4.16 22.37 5.50
CA ALA A 84 3.21 22.61 4.42
C ALA A 84 3.81 22.16 3.08
N GLU A 85 5.05 22.54 2.77
CA GLU A 85 5.76 22.06 1.58
C GLU A 85 5.78 20.53 1.51
N TYR A 86 6.18 19.87 2.61
CA TYR A 86 6.21 18.41 2.68
C TYR A 86 4.84 17.77 2.43
N LYS A 87 3.76 18.28 3.05
CA LYS A 87 2.40 17.75 2.84
C LYS A 87 1.99 17.87 1.38
N SER A 88 2.25 19.02 0.76
CA SER A 88 1.95 19.24 -0.66
C SER A 88 2.68 18.23 -1.53
N ASP A 89 3.98 18.07 -1.30
CA ASP A 89 4.83 17.13 -2.02
C ASP A 89 4.37 15.67 -1.84
N ALA A 90 4.05 15.27 -0.60
CA ALA A 90 3.61 13.92 -0.27
C ALA A 90 2.27 13.58 -0.94
N LEU A 91 1.33 14.54 -1.01
CA LEU A 91 0.05 14.37 -1.71
C LEU A 91 0.25 13.99 -3.18
N THR A 92 1.26 14.55 -3.84
CA THR A 92 1.57 14.26 -5.24
C THR A 92 2.43 13.00 -5.38
N LYS A 93 3.49 12.83 -4.57
CA LYS A 93 4.41 11.69 -4.68
C LYS A 93 3.75 10.34 -4.41
N ASN A 94 2.87 10.27 -3.43
CA ASN A 94 2.17 9.05 -3.05
C ASN A 94 0.79 8.90 -3.74
N ASP A 95 0.46 9.83 -4.63
CA ASP A 95 -0.77 9.85 -5.43
C ASP A 95 -2.06 9.56 -4.65
N TYR A 96 -2.14 10.14 -3.44
CA TYR A 96 -3.23 9.86 -2.51
C TYR A 96 -4.60 10.24 -3.11
N LEU A 97 -4.67 11.34 -3.85
CA LEU A 97 -5.93 11.80 -4.45
C LEU A 97 -6.43 10.89 -5.57
N ALA A 98 -5.54 10.28 -6.37
CA ALA A 98 -5.97 9.32 -7.38
C ALA A 98 -6.54 8.06 -6.73
N TYR A 99 -5.89 7.54 -5.69
CA TYR A 99 -6.42 6.43 -4.90
C TYR A 99 -7.80 6.75 -4.33
N LEU A 100 -7.98 7.92 -3.70
CA LEU A 100 -9.27 8.31 -3.13
C LEU A 100 -10.36 8.46 -4.19
N ASN A 101 -10.01 8.89 -5.39
CA ASN A 101 -10.94 8.91 -6.52
C ASN A 101 -11.37 7.50 -6.92
N THR A 102 -10.46 6.54 -6.96
CA THR A 102 -10.78 5.13 -7.22
C THR A 102 -11.66 4.56 -6.12
N TYR A 103 -11.33 4.81 -4.86
CA TYR A 103 -12.14 4.40 -3.70
C TYR A 103 -13.58 4.97 -3.76
N ARG A 104 -13.72 6.27 -4.09
CA ARG A 104 -15.02 6.92 -4.27
C ARG A 104 -15.81 6.30 -5.41
N LYS A 105 -15.18 6.08 -6.57
CA LYS A 105 -15.82 5.50 -7.76
C LYS A 105 -16.20 4.04 -7.60
N SER A 106 -15.46 3.27 -6.80
CA SER A 106 -15.79 1.87 -6.53
C SER A 106 -16.97 1.70 -5.58
N GLY A 107 -17.46 2.78 -4.96
CA GLY A 107 -18.54 2.72 -3.96
C GLY A 107 -18.11 2.00 -2.68
N ALA A 108 -16.80 1.85 -2.44
CA ALA A 108 -16.31 1.16 -1.25
C ALA A 108 -16.67 1.98 0.00
N ASN A 109 -17.05 1.29 1.08
CA ASN A 109 -17.44 1.90 2.35
C ASN A 109 -16.77 1.18 3.53
N HIS A 110 -15.44 1.11 3.49
CA HIS A 110 -14.64 0.68 4.63
C HIS A 110 -13.99 1.89 5.30
N PRO A 111 -13.64 1.81 6.60
CA PRO A 111 -12.84 2.84 7.27
C PRO A 111 -11.54 3.10 6.49
N ASN A 112 -11.30 4.35 6.12
CA ASN A 112 -10.20 4.76 5.29
C ASN A 112 -9.44 5.91 5.97
N ILE A 113 -8.41 5.55 6.73
CA ILE A 113 -7.58 6.52 7.47
C ILE A 113 -6.80 7.44 6.53
N VAL A 114 -6.50 6.98 5.30
CA VAL A 114 -5.81 7.77 4.28
C VAL A 114 -6.72 8.94 3.84
N LEU A 115 -8.01 8.67 3.60
CA LEU A 115 -8.99 9.72 3.31
C LEU A 115 -9.02 10.80 4.40
N ALA A 116 -9.07 10.37 5.65
CA ALA A 116 -9.15 11.28 6.78
C ALA A 116 -7.89 12.16 6.91
N TRP A 117 -6.68 11.59 6.74
CA TRP A 117 -5.43 12.37 6.75
C TRP A 117 -5.29 13.30 5.57
N VAL A 118 -5.64 12.86 4.36
CA VAL A 118 -5.61 13.70 3.15
C VAL A 118 -6.55 14.88 3.31
N PHE A 119 -7.76 14.67 3.82
CA PHE A 119 -8.70 15.75 4.12
C PHE A 119 -8.10 16.78 5.08
N ILE A 120 -7.49 16.34 6.19
CA ILE A 120 -6.81 17.23 7.13
C ILE A 120 -5.67 18.00 6.43
N TRP A 121 -4.85 17.33 5.63
CA TRP A 121 -3.75 17.99 4.93
C TRP A 121 -4.25 19.01 3.90
N LEU A 122 -5.36 18.76 3.21
CA LEU A 122 -5.95 19.75 2.31
C LEU A 122 -6.37 21.01 3.06
N ILE A 123 -6.94 20.87 4.27
CA ILE A 123 -7.27 22.00 5.15
C ILE A 123 -6.01 22.72 5.61
N ASP A 124 -5.00 21.98 6.09
CA ASP A 124 -3.72 22.54 6.55
C ASP A 124 -3.03 23.36 5.45
N LEU A 125 -3.15 22.91 4.20
CA LEU A 125 -2.62 23.57 3.00
C LEU A 125 -3.53 24.69 2.47
N LYS A 126 -4.64 25.00 3.15
CA LYS A 126 -5.65 25.99 2.74
C LYS A 126 -6.25 25.70 1.36
N ARG A 127 -6.26 24.43 0.92
CA ARG A 127 -6.86 23.97 -0.35
C ARG A 127 -8.36 23.70 -0.16
N TRP A 128 -9.10 24.71 0.26
CA TRP A 128 -10.49 24.60 0.71
C TRP A 128 -11.43 23.96 -0.32
N SER A 129 -11.33 24.35 -1.59
CA SER A 129 -12.18 23.78 -2.65
C SER A 129 -12.02 22.26 -2.78
N GLN A 130 -10.79 21.76 -2.68
CA GLN A 130 -10.54 20.31 -2.70
C GLN A 130 -11.02 19.64 -1.41
N ALA A 131 -10.77 20.25 -0.25
CA ALA A 131 -11.23 19.69 1.02
C ALA A 131 -12.76 19.53 1.04
N LEU A 132 -13.49 20.54 0.56
CA LEU A 132 -14.95 20.52 0.49
C LEU A 132 -15.50 19.50 -0.52
N GLU A 133 -14.75 19.14 -1.56
CA GLU A 133 -15.14 18.07 -2.48
C GLU A 133 -15.21 16.70 -1.77
N TRP A 134 -14.31 16.45 -0.81
CA TRP A 134 -14.25 15.18 -0.09
C TRP A 134 -15.19 15.11 1.12
N LEU A 135 -15.60 16.27 1.65
CA LEU A 135 -16.41 16.36 2.86
C LEU A 135 -17.71 15.53 2.83
N PRO A 136 -18.51 15.54 1.74
CA PRO A 136 -19.72 14.72 1.66
C PRO A 136 -19.44 13.21 1.81
N LEU A 137 -18.31 12.73 1.26
CA LEU A 137 -17.92 11.32 1.37
C LEU A 137 -17.57 10.95 2.81
N LEU A 138 -16.81 11.80 3.51
CA LEU A 138 -16.48 11.59 4.92
C LEU A 138 -17.74 11.50 5.80
N ILE A 139 -18.70 12.41 5.59
CA ILE A 139 -19.95 12.46 6.37
C ILE A 139 -20.83 11.25 6.06
N ALA A 140 -21.07 10.97 4.77
CA ALA A 140 -21.95 9.89 4.34
C ALA A 140 -21.49 8.52 4.84
N GLN A 141 -20.17 8.32 4.90
CA GLN A 141 -19.56 7.06 5.34
C GLN A 141 -19.16 7.05 6.83
N GLN A 142 -19.41 8.14 7.57
CA GLN A 142 -19.01 8.30 8.97
C GLN A 142 -17.53 7.96 9.21
N GLN A 143 -16.65 8.44 8.31
CA GLN A 143 -15.24 8.08 8.32
C GLN A 143 -14.56 8.52 9.63
N PRO A 144 -13.78 7.63 10.28
CA PRO A 144 -13.14 7.96 11.54
C PRO A 144 -12.03 8.98 11.30
N LEU A 145 -12.10 10.13 11.97
CA LEU A 145 -11.00 11.07 12.00
C LEU A 145 -9.86 10.54 12.90
N PRO A 146 -8.59 10.80 12.56
CA PRO A 146 -7.46 10.34 13.36
C PRO A 146 -7.54 10.89 14.78
N LYS A 147 -7.48 10.01 15.78
CA LYS A 147 -7.41 10.41 17.19
C LYS A 147 -6.01 10.96 17.48
N ARG A 148 -5.83 12.28 17.35
CA ARG A 148 -4.67 12.99 17.92
C ARG A 148 -5.13 14.23 18.68
N PHE A 149 -5.57 14.00 19.91
CA PHE A 149 -5.53 15.01 20.96
C PHE A 149 -4.58 14.51 22.05
N LYS A 150 -3.28 14.80 21.92
CA LYS A 150 -2.41 14.85 23.11
C LYS A 150 -2.44 16.29 23.61
N ARG A 151 -3.46 16.61 24.42
CA ARG A 151 -3.36 17.74 25.35
C ARG A 151 -2.40 17.28 26.45
N LYS A 152 -1.18 17.80 26.45
CA LYS A 152 -0.39 17.79 27.68
C LYS A 152 -1.15 18.72 28.64
N HIS A 153 -1.74 18.15 29.69
CA HIS A 153 -1.98 18.87 30.93
C HIS A 153 -0.71 18.78 31.77
#